data_AF-A0A5T1T527-F1
#
_entry.id   AF-A0A5T1T527-F1
#
_cell.length_a   1.000
_cell.length_b   1.000
_cell.length_c   1.000
_cell.angle_alpha   90.00
_cell.angle_beta   90.00
_cell.angle_gamma   90.00
#
_symmetry.space_group_name_H-M   'P 1'
#
loop_
_entity.id
_entity.type
_entity.pdbx_description
1 polymer ?
#
loop_
_entity_poly.entity_id
_entity_poly.type
_entity_poly.pdbx_seq_one_letter_code
_entity_poly.pdbx_strand_id
1 'polypeptide(L)'
;MLYKRKNIKFKNFVDLHKNLSLSKLFDFYSVFEGFEKLNILNFEDDVFTNIERILFDDYLKIKSYFALDETSSYALTLLAKNNRKRFSINRKIQHFKALSTLKYLLETGIIKLEYSKEAKKIKDKRQKIKKELRSYVVQDKIIFSNQFTRFFFYFLKPNEKLILQNRYKEVLECIKEKF
;
A
#
# COMPACT_ATOMS: atom_id res chain seq x y z
N MET A 1 -8.49 -3.36 17.52
CA MET A 1 -7.43 -2.35 17.66
C MET A 1 -6.38 -2.63 16.59
N LEU A 2 -6.08 -1.68 15.70
CA LEU A 2 -5.02 -1.86 14.70
C LEU A 2 -3.67 -1.91 15.42
N TYR A 3 -2.88 -2.97 15.19
CA TYR A 3 -1.55 -3.07 15.77
C TYR A 3 -0.66 -1.94 15.24
N LYS A 4 -0.03 -1.21 16.15
CA LYS A 4 0.84 -0.06 15.82
C LYS A 4 2.15 -0.61 15.24
N ARG A 5 2.19 -0.74 13.91
CA ARG A 5 3.35 -1.27 13.16
C ARG A 5 4.54 -0.31 13.24
N LYS A 6 5.74 -0.85 13.43
CA LYS A 6 6.98 -0.06 13.42
C LYS A 6 7.32 0.32 11.98
N ASN A 7 7.14 1.60 11.66
CA ASN A 7 7.62 2.14 10.40
C ASN A 7 9.10 2.49 10.54
N ILE A 8 9.91 2.04 9.59
CA ILE A 8 11.37 2.27 9.58
C ILE A 8 11.69 3.04 8.31
N LYS A 9 12.48 4.11 8.40
CA LYS A 9 12.94 4.81 7.19
C LYS A 9 13.92 3.91 6.44
N PHE A 10 13.87 3.93 5.11
CA PHE A 10 14.77 3.12 4.27
C PHE A 10 16.25 3.27 4.64
N LYS A 11 16.72 4.50 4.90
CA LYS A 11 18.09 4.74 5.37
C LYS A 11 18.44 3.90 6.61
N ASN A 12 17.56 3.90 7.61
CA ASN A 12 17.78 3.13 8.84
C ASN A 12 17.73 1.62 8.57
N PHE A 13 16.88 1.17 7.64
CA PHE A 13 16.82 -0.24 7.23
C PHE A 13 18.14 -0.68 6.56
N VAL A 14 18.68 0.15 5.66
CA VAL A 14 19.99 -0.07 5.03
C VAL A 14 21.12 -0.11 6.08
N ASP A 15 21.09 0.83 7.03
CA ASP A 15 22.11 0.92 8.09
C ASP A 15 22.16 -0.32 8.99
N LEU A 16 21.03 -1.03 9.16
CA LEU A 16 20.94 -2.27 9.93
C LEU A 16 21.44 -3.51 9.16
N HIS A 17 21.47 -3.44 7.83
CA HIS A 17 21.71 -4.59 6.94
C HIS A 17 22.77 -4.29 5.88
N LYS A 18 23.87 -3.62 6.28
CA LYS A 18 24.93 -3.11 5.39
C LYS A 18 25.63 -4.16 4.52
N ASN A 19 25.55 -5.43 4.90
CA ASN A 19 26.21 -6.53 4.19
C ASN A 19 25.43 -6.99 2.95
N LEU A 20 24.18 -6.54 2.79
CA LEU A 20 23.33 -6.91 1.66
C LEU A 20 23.48 -5.92 0.51
N SER A 21 23.23 -6.39 -0.71
CA SER A 21 23.17 -5.52 -1.89
C SER A 21 21.99 -4.55 -1.78
N LEU A 22 22.13 -3.36 -2.37
CA LEU A 22 21.09 -2.34 -2.37
C LEU A 22 19.77 -2.84 -3.00
N SER A 23 19.86 -3.65 -4.06
CA SER A 23 18.69 -4.26 -4.70
C SER A 23 17.95 -5.16 -3.71
N LYS A 24 18.66 -6.07 -3.03
CA LYS A 24 18.06 -6.96 -2.04
C LYS A 24 17.43 -6.18 -0.89
N LEU A 25 18.10 -5.12 -0.42
CA LEU A 25 17.55 -4.23 0.61
C LEU A 25 16.25 -3.56 0.17
N PHE A 26 16.20 -3.09 -1.08
CA PHE A 26 15.00 -2.47 -1.64
C PHE A 26 13.85 -3.46 -1.75
N ASP A 27 14.10 -4.68 -2.23
CA ASP A 27 13.10 -5.73 -2.38
C ASP A 27 12.48 -6.10 -1.03
N PHE A 28 13.31 -6.35 -0.02
CA PHE A 28 12.80 -6.67 1.32
C PHE A 28 12.06 -5.48 1.95
N TYR A 29 12.56 -4.25 1.77
CA TYR A 29 11.90 -3.07 2.31
C TYR A 29 10.53 -2.80 1.67
N SER A 30 10.41 -2.99 0.35
CA SER A 30 9.17 -2.76 -0.40
C SER A 30 8.05 -3.73 0.01
N VAL A 31 8.41 -4.89 0.55
CA VAL A 31 7.47 -5.90 1.06
C VAL A 31 7.27 -5.77 2.56
N PHE A 32 8.34 -5.77 3.35
CA PHE A 32 8.28 -6.01 4.78
C PHE A 32 8.36 -4.75 5.64
N GLU A 33 8.56 -3.55 5.10
CA GLU A 33 8.54 -2.33 5.93
C GLU A 33 7.16 -2.13 6.56
N GLY A 34 7.10 -2.09 7.89
CA GLY A 34 5.86 -2.08 8.65
C GLY A 34 5.26 -3.47 8.92
N PHE A 35 5.95 -4.56 8.57
CA PHE A 35 5.62 -5.90 9.04
C PHE A 35 6.05 -6.07 10.51
N GLU A 36 5.23 -6.76 11.31
CA GLU A 36 5.45 -6.83 12.77
C GLU A 36 6.65 -7.70 13.15
N LYS A 37 6.87 -8.80 12.44
CA LYS A 37 7.92 -9.78 12.73
C LYS A 37 9.08 -9.64 11.74
N LEU A 38 9.88 -8.58 11.85
CA LEU A 38 11.05 -8.41 10.98
C LEU A 38 12.19 -9.38 11.31
N ASN A 39 12.24 -9.89 12.55
CA ASN A 39 13.29 -10.78 13.05
C ASN A 39 13.25 -12.20 12.49
N ILE A 40 12.14 -12.62 11.85
CA ILE A 40 12.01 -13.95 11.24
C ILE A 40 12.40 -13.97 9.75
N LEU A 41 12.79 -12.82 9.20
CA LEU A 41 13.25 -12.72 7.81
C LEU A 41 14.60 -13.42 7.67
N ASN A 42 14.71 -14.29 6.66
CA ASN A 42 16.00 -14.85 6.26
C ASN A 42 16.56 -14.04 5.10
N PHE A 43 17.61 -13.29 5.36
CA PHE A 43 18.27 -12.46 4.35
C PHE A 43 19.26 -13.23 3.47
N GLU A 44 19.49 -14.52 3.71
CA GLU A 44 20.21 -15.39 2.78
C GLU A 44 19.32 -15.75 1.59
N ASP A 45 18.04 -16.04 1.84
CA ASP A 45 17.03 -16.32 0.82
C ASP A 45 16.64 -15.05 0.03
N ASP A 46 15.96 -15.23 -1.10
CA ASP A 46 15.35 -14.11 -1.83
C ASP A 46 14.04 -13.63 -1.17
N VAL A 47 13.53 -12.49 -1.63
CA VAL A 47 12.31 -11.88 -1.09
C VAL A 47 11.08 -12.76 -1.31
N PHE A 48 11.01 -13.50 -2.42
CA PHE A 48 9.87 -14.34 -2.79
C PHE A 48 9.81 -15.60 -1.93
N THR A 49 10.95 -16.22 -1.63
CA THR A 49 11.03 -17.32 -0.65
C THR A 49 10.53 -16.88 0.73
N ASN A 50 10.89 -15.66 1.16
CA ASN A 50 10.39 -15.10 2.42
C ASN A 50 8.88 -14.81 2.34
N ILE A 51 8.38 -14.28 1.23
CA ILE A 51 6.94 -14.06 1.02
C ILE A 51 6.17 -15.37 1.19
N GLU A 52 6.60 -16.45 0.55
CA GLU A 52 5.92 -17.74 0.62
C GLU A 52 5.88 -18.27 2.05
N ARG A 53 7.05 -18.46 2.68
CA ARG A 53 7.19 -19.05 4.01
C ARG A 53 6.53 -18.23 5.11
N ILE A 54 6.54 -16.89 5.00
CA ILE A 54 6.14 -16.01 6.10
C ILE A 54 4.73 -15.46 5.88
N LEU A 55 4.35 -15.13 4.64
CA LEU A 55 3.10 -14.40 4.40
C LEU A 55 1.95 -15.33 4.01
N PHE A 56 2.22 -16.43 3.31
CA PHE A 56 1.15 -17.34 2.90
C PHE A 56 0.77 -18.30 4.04
N ASP A 57 1.76 -18.92 4.68
CA ASP A 57 1.52 -19.86 5.78
C ASP A 57 0.81 -19.20 6.98
N ASP A 58 1.19 -17.96 7.30
CA ASP A 58 0.62 -17.16 8.39
C ASP A 58 -0.51 -16.23 7.90
N TYR A 59 -1.08 -16.44 6.70
CA TYR A 59 -1.98 -15.48 6.05
C TYR A 59 -3.20 -15.08 6.91
N LEU A 60 -3.91 -16.05 7.50
CA LEU A 60 -5.10 -15.77 8.31
C LEU A 60 -4.76 -14.92 9.53
N LYS A 61 -3.61 -15.19 10.17
CA LYS A 61 -3.08 -14.40 11.28
C LYS A 61 -2.74 -12.99 10.81
N ILE A 62 -2.05 -12.84 9.69
CA ILE A 62 -1.70 -11.53 9.13
C ILE A 62 -2.95 -10.73 8.76
N LYS A 63 -3.93 -11.37 8.14
CA LYS A 63 -5.23 -10.78 7.82
C LYS A 63 -5.92 -10.24 9.07
N SER A 64 -5.84 -10.96 10.20
CA SER A 64 -6.44 -10.53 11.47
C SER A 64 -5.88 -9.19 11.99
N TYR A 65 -4.68 -8.80 11.58
CA TYR A 65 -4.10 -7.49 11.92
C TYR A 65 -4.87 -6.33 11.30
N PHE A 66 -5.67 -6.60 10.27
CA PHE A 66 -6.51 -5.63 9.57
C PHE A 66 -7.98 -5.87 9.93
N ALA A 67 -8.38 -5.47 11.14
CA ALA A 67 -9.76 -5.49 11.59
C ALA A 67 -10.56 -4.33 10.95
N LEU A 68 -10.84 -4.44 9.65
CA LEU A 68 -11.53 -3.45 8.83
C LEU A 68 -12.85 -4.01 8.32
N ASP A 69 -13.84 -3.13 8.14
CA ASP A 69 -15.06 -3.49 7.42
C ASP A 69 -14.76 -3.74 5.93
N GLU A 70 -15.70 -4.37 5.24
CA GLU A 70 -15.55 -4.74 3.83
C GLU A 70 -15.31 -3.51 2.95
N THR A 71 -15.97 -2.39 3.23
CA THR A 71 -15.82 -1.15 2.45
C THR A 71 -14.42 -0.58 2.58
N SER A 72 -13.87 -0.49 3.80
CA SER A 72 -12.50 -0.01 4.03
C SER A 72 -11.47 -0.96 3.43
N SER A 73 -11.65 -2.27 3.59
CA SER A 73 -10.76 -3.26 2.98
C SER A 73 -10.77 -3.15 1.46
N TYR A 74 -11.94 -2.96 0.84
CA TYR A 74 -12.06 -2.80 -0.61
C TYR A 74 -11.44 -1.48 -1.09
N ALA A 75 -11.67 -0.39 -0.36
CA ALA A 75 -11.06 0.91 -0.65
C ALA A 75 -9.52 0.84 -0.64
N LEU A 76 -8.92 0.15 0.34
CA LEU A 76 -7.46 -0.04 0.39
C LEU A 76 -6.95 -0.87 -0.79
N THR A 77 -7.66 -1.92 -1.20
CA THR A 77 -7.32 -2.68 -2.42
C THR A 77 -7.32 -1.80 -3.67
N LEU A 78 -8.31 -0.91 -3.81
CA LEU A 78 -8.37 0.05 -4.92
C LEU A 78 -7.24 1.08 -4.86
N LEU A 79 -6.94 1.62 -3.67
CA LEU A 79 -5.88 2.60 -3.46
C LEU A 79 -4.49 2.01 -3.73
N ALA A 80 -4.25 0.77 -3.33
CA ALA A 80 -2.97 0.09 -3.53
C ALA A 80 -2.58 0.05 -5.01
N LYS A 81 -3.58 -0.18 -5.89
CA LYS A 81 -3.43 -0.30 -7.34
C LYS A 81 -3.49 1.05 -8.10
N ASN A 82 -3.77 2.16 -7.42
CA ASN A 82 -3.96 3.45 -8.09
C ASN A 82 -2.71 4.36 -8.09
N ASN A 83 -2.76 5.39 -8.93
CA ASN A 83 -1.80 6.49 -9.00
C ASN A 83 -1.96 7.50 -7.84
N ARG A 84 -2.29 7.03 -6.64
CA ARG A 84 -2.34 7.83 -5.39
C ARG A 84 -3.37 8.98 -5.38
N LYS A 85 -4.34 8.98 -6.31
CA LYS A 85 -5.35 10.04 -6.42
C LYS A 85 -6.51 9.80 -5.46
N ARG A 86 -6.85 10.79 -4.64
CA ARG A 86 -7.90 10.69 -3.61
C ARG A 86 -9.25 10.20 -4.13
N PHE A 87 -9.68 10.69 -5.28
CA PHE A 87 -10.99 10.40 -5.84
C PHE A 87 -11.06 9.10 -6.64
N SER A 88 -9.98 8.32 -6.69
CA SER A 88 -9.98 7.08 -7.48
C SER A 88 -10.97 6.05 -6.99
N ILE A 89 -11.20 5.97 -5.68
CA ILE A 89 -12.11 5.01 -5.06
C ILE A 89 -13.59 5.32 -5.38
N ASN A 90 -13.92 6.58 -5.69
CA ASN A 90 -15.28 7.00 -6.04
C ASN A 90 -15.78 6.38 -7.35
N ARG A 91 -14.90 5.78 -8.15
CA ARG A 91 -15.27 5.02 -9.36
C ARG A 91 -15.98 3.70 -9.05
N LYS A 92 -15.81 3.19 -7.82
CA LYS A 92 -16.32 1.86 -7.40
C LYS A 92 -17.11 1.91 -6.10
N ILE A 93 -16.92 2.96 -5.28
CA ILE A 93 -17.61 3.16 -4.01
C ILE A 93 -18.44 4.44 -4.13
N GLN A 94 -19.70 4.40 -3.67
CA GLN A 94 -20.59 5.57 -3.64
C GLN A 94 -19.93 6.75 -2.92
N HIS A 95 -20.07 7.96 -3.48
CA HIS A 95 -19.38 9.18 -3.04
C HIS A 95 -19.34 9.39 -1.52
N PHE A 96 -20.49 9.36 -0.83
CA PHE A 96 -20.54 9.59 0.62
C PHE A 96 -19.84 8.48 1.42
N LYS A 97 -20.02 7.22 1.03
CA LYS A 97 -19.32 6.08 1.63
C LYS A 97 -17.82 6.16 1.39
N ALA A 98 -17.40 6.55 0.19
CA ALA A 98 -15.99 6.74 -0.14
C ALA A 98 -15.36 7.85 0.71
N LEU A 99 -16.08 8.95 0.93
CA LEU A 99 -15.64 10.05 1.77
C LEU A 99 -15.49 9.63 3.24
N SER A 100 -16.50 8.97 3.82
CA SER A 100 -16.45 8.49 5.21
C SER A 100 -15.36 7.44 5.40
N THR A 101 -15.24 6.49 4.48
CA THR A 101 -14.19 5.47 4.47
C THR A 101 -12.82 6.11 4.44
N LEU A 102 -12.61 7.09 3.56
CA LEU A 102 -11.33 7.76 3.46
C LEU A 102 -10.99 8.54 4.74
N LYS A 103 -11.97 9.23 5.32
CA LYS A 103 -11.79 9.94 6.59
C LYS A 103 -11.34 8.97 7.69
N TYR A 104 -12.03 7.85 7.83
CA TYR A 104 -11.67 6.80 8.79
C TYR A 104 -10.25 6.24 8.55
N LEU A 105 -9.88 5.94 7.31
CA LEU A 105 -8.54 5.42 6.98
C LEU A 105 -7.42 6.41 7.29
N LEU A 106 -7.68 7.72 7.14
CA LEU A 106 -6.76 8.80 7.52
C LEU A 106 -6.66 8.95 9.04
N GLU A 107 -7.79 8.97 9.74
CA GLU A 107 -7.85 9.11 11.21
C GLU A 107 -7.18 7.93 11.93
N THR A 108 -7.34 6.71 11.41
CA THR A 108 -6.65 5.52 11.91
C THR A 108 -5.17 5.46 11.53
N GLY A 109 -4.71 6.35 10.65
CA GLY A 109 -3.32 6.41 10.22
C GLY A 109 -2.88 5.22 9.35
N ILE A 110 -3.81 4.51 8.70
CA ILE A 110 -3.48 3.46 7.73
C ILE A 110 -2.92 4.09 6.44
N ILE A 111 -3.49 5.23 6.07
CA ILE A 111 -3.04 6.08 4.96
C ILE A 111 -2.75 7.49 5.47
N LYS A 112 -2.00 8.25 4.67
CA LYS A 112 -1.60 9.64 4.94
C LYS A 112 -1.80 10.49 3.70
N LEU A 113 -1.96 11.79 3.91
CA LEU A 113 -1.90 12.78 2.84
C LEU A 113 -0.45 13.25 2.67
N GLU A 114 0.02 13.20 1.44
CA GLU A 114 1.20 13.91 0.98
C GLU A 114 0.72 15.18 0.29
N TYR A 115 0.90 16.32 0.95
CA TYR A 115 0.47 17.61 0.43
C TYR A 115 1.22 17.98 -0.83
N SER A 116 0.49 18.45 -1.83
CA SER A 116 1.13 18.97 -3.04
C SER A 116 1.97 20.20 -2.70
N LYS A 117 3.22 20.22 -3.19
CA LYS A 117 4.08 21.42 -3.13
C LYS A 117 3.72 22.45 -4.20
N GLU A 118 2.87 22.10 -5.16
CA GLU A 118 2.44 23.00 -6.22
C GLU A 118 1.41 23.99 -5.70
N ALA A 119 1.60 25.26 -6.04
CA ALA A 119 0.60 26.28 -5.81
C ALA A 119 -0.65 26.00 -6.66
N LYS A 120 -1.83 25.99 -6.01
CA LYS A 120 -3.09 25.93 -6.74
C LYS A 120 -3.24 27.20 -7.56
N LYS A 121 -3.47 27.06 -8.87
CA LYS A 121 -3.76 28.21 -9.74
C LYS A 121 -4.99 28.94 -9.20
N ILE A 122 -4.85 30.25 -9.00
CA ILE A 122 -5.96 31.15 -8.71
C ILE A 122 -6.85 31.15 -9.95
N LYS A 123 -8.13 30.82 -9.78
CA LYS A 123 -9.10 30.79 -10.87
C LYS A 123 -9.69 32.19 -11.04
N ASP A 124 -9.26 32.92 -12.06
CA ASP A 124 -10.00 34.09 -12.53
C ASP A 124 -11.16 33.62 -13.42
N LYS A 125 -12.40 34.02 -13.10
CA LYS A 125 -13.60 33.69 -13.88
C LYS A 125 -13.53 34.24 -15.31
N ARG A 126 -12.76 35.31 -15.54
CA ARG A 126 -12.63 35.97 -16.85
C ARG A 126 -11.54 35.37 -17.73
N GLN A 127 -10.65 34.55 -17.17
CA GLN A 127 -9.53 33.97 -17.91
C GLN A 127 -9.81 32.53 -18.32
N LYS A 128 -9.90 32.27 -19.63
CA LYS A 128 -10.07 30.91 -20.15
C LYS A 128 -8.81 30.08 -19.89
N ILE A 129 -8.98 28.93 -19.26
CA ILE A 129 -7.92 27.93 -19.08
C ILE A 129 -7.61 27.30 -20.44
N LYS A 130 -6.31 27.22 -20.80
CA LYS A 130 -5.84 26.51 -21.99
C LYS A 130 -6.36 25.07 -22.01
N LYS A 131 -6.72 24.55 -23.19
CA LYS A 131 -7.45 23.27 -23.34
C LYS A 131 -6.75 22.12 -22.62
N GLU A 132 -5.44 22.04 -22.74
CA GLU A 132 -4.56 21.03 -22.15
C GLU A 132 -4.51 21.07 -20.61
N LEU A 133 -4.82 22.21 -19.99
CA LEU A 133 -4.78 22.38 -18.53
C LEU A 133 -6.15 22.16 -17.86
N ARG A 134 -7.23 21.95 -18.63
CA ARG A 134 -8.58 21.85 -18.06
C ARG A 134 -8.80 20.58 -17.23
N SER A 135 -8.10 19.50 -17.57
CA SER A 135 -8.14 18.23 -16.82
C SER A 135 -7.11 18.18 -15.69
N TYR A 136 -6.16 19.13 -15.65
CA TYR A 136 -5.12 19.16 -14.64
C TYR A 136 -5.67 19.70 -13.32
N VAL A 137 -5.54 18.90 -12.27
CA VAL A 137 -5.97 19.28 -10.92
C VAL A 137 -4.83 18.99 -9.96
N VAL A 138 -4.28 20.06 -9.39
CA VAL A 138 -3.37 19.97 -8.25
C VAL A 138 -4.15 19.38 -7.08
N GLN A 139 -3.73 18.20 -6.63
CA GLN A 139 -4.36 17.49 -5.53
C GLN A 139 -3.30 16.83 -4.65
N ASP A 140 -3.61 16.74 -3.36
CA ASP A 140 -2.81 15.97 -2.42
C ASP A 140 -2.86 14.48 -2.78
N LYS A 141 -1.78 13.78 -2.53
CA LYS A 141 -1.67 12.35 -2.81
C LYS A 141 -2.01 11.56 -1.56
N ILE A 142 -2.67 10.42 -1.77
CA ILE A 142 -2.83 9.41 -0.71
C ILE A 142 -1.68 8.44 -0.81
N ILE A 143 -1.00 8.24 0.31
CA ILE A 143 0.02 7.21 0.47
C ILE A 143 -0.35 6.28 1.62
N PHE A 144 0.09 5.02 1.52
CA PHE A 144 0.02 4.11 2.66
C PHE A 144 1.06 4.51 3.70
N SER A 145 0.74 4.27 4.97
CA SER A 145 1.63 4.61 6.06
C SER A 145 2.90 3.77 6.12
N ASN A 146 2.88 2.56 5.56
CA ASN A 146 4.03 1.68 5.38
C ASN A 146 3.87 0.79 4.14
N GLN A 147 4.98 0.22 3.67
CA GLN A 147 5.00 -0.59 2.45
C GLN A 147 4.25 -1.90 2.61
N PHE A 148 4.39 -2.59 3.76
CA PHE A 148 3.72 -3.86 4.01
C PHE A 148 2.20 -3.78 3.90
N THR A 149 1.59 -2.70 4.41
CA THR A 149 0.14 -2.48 4.26
C THR A 149 -0.23 -2.36 2.79
N ARG A 150 0.52 -1.58 2.01
CA ARG A 150 0.28 -1.44 0.57
C ARG A 150 0.44 -2.78 -0.13
N PHE A 151 1.52 -3.51 0.16
CA PHE A 151 1.80 -4.83 -0.40
C PHE A 151 0.67 -5.81 -0.10
N PHE A 152 0.20 -5.87 1.14
CA PHE A 152 -0.91 -6.73 1.56
C PHE A 152 -2.18 -6.46 0.73
N PHE A 153 -2.59 -5.19 0.59
CA PHE A 153 -3.80 -4.86 -0.17
C PHE A 153 -3.60 -4.91 -1.70
N TYR A 154 -2.36 -4.84 -2.19
CA TYR A 154 -2.07 -4.97 -3.61
C TYR A 154 -2.07 -6.44 -4.06
N PHE A 155 -1.36 -7.30 -3.32
CA PHE A 155 -1.03 -8.66 -3.74
C PHE A 155 -1.73 -9.74 -2.93
N LEU A 156 -1.71 -9.65 -1.59
CA LEU A 156 -2.22 -10.75 -0.74
C LEU A 156 -3.75 -10.77 -0.69
N LYS A 157 -4.37 -9.64 -0.35
CA LYS A 157 -5.82 -9.54 -0.20
C LYS A 157 -6.57 -9.88 -1.50
N PRO A 158 -6.15 -9.41 -2.70
CA PRO A 158 -6.83 -9.78 -3.94
C PRO A 158 -6.70 -11.25 -4.32
N ASN A 159 -5.64 -11.93 -3.87
CA ASN A 159 -5.37 -13.34 -4.14
C ASN A 159 -5.73 -14.26 -2.95
N GLU A 160 -6.50 -13.76 -1.99
CA GLU A 160 -6.87 -14.48 -0.76
C GLU A 160 -7.41 -15.89 -1.04
N LYS A 161 -8.29 -16.03 -2.03
CA LYS A 161 -8.87 -17.32 -2.39
C LYS A 161 -7.79 -18.35 -2.79
N LEU A 162 -6.78 -17.94 -3.55
CA LEU A 162 -5.69 -18.83 -3.98
C LEU A 162 -4.79 -19.20 -2.80
N ILE A 163 -4.51 -18.25 -1.90
CA ILE A 163 -3.72 -18.49 -0.69
C ILE A 163 -4.42 -19.51 0.20
N LEU A 164 -5.73 -19.35 0.46
CA LEU A 164 -6.50 -20.29 1.28
C LEU A 164 -6.67 -21.68 0.63
N GLN A 165 -6.44 -21.79 -0.68
CA GLN A 165 -6.42 -23.05 -1.43
C GLN A 165 -5.01 -23.63 -1.57
N ASN A 166 -4.01 -23.07 -0.90
CA ASN A 166 -2.58 -23.45 -1.00
C ASN A 166 -2.02 -23.37 -2.43
N ARG A 167 -2.61 -22.55 -3.31
CA ARG A 167 -2.15 -22.34 -4.69
C ARG A 167 -1.07 -21.27 -4.74
N TYR A 168 -0.02 -21.43 -3.94
CA TYR A 168 1.01 -20.40 -3.70
C TYR A 168 1.82 -20.04 -4.94
N LYS A 169 2.12 -21.02 -5.82
CA LYS A 169 2.87 -20.79 -7.05
C LYS A 169 2.20 -19.73 -7.94
N GLU A 170 0.90 -19.80 -8.11
CA GLU A 170 0.13 -18.84 -8.91
C GLU A 170 0.14 -17.44 -8.30
N VAL A 171 0.08 -17.36 -6.97
CA VAL A 171 0.17 -16.08 -6.25
C VAL A 171 1.56 -15.48 -6.42
N LEU A 172 2.62 -16.29 -6.33
CA LEU A 172 4.00 -15.83 -6.55
C LEU A 172 4.24 -15.36 -7.97
N GLU A 173 3.73 -16.06 -8.99
CA GLU A 173 3.80 -15.63 -10.39
C GLU A 173 3.13 -14.26 -10.56
N CYS A 174 1.92 -14.09 -10.02
CA CYS A 174 1.21 -12.81 -10.05
C CYS A 174 1.99 -11.67 -9.36
N ILE A 175 2.75 -11.98 -8.30
CA ILE A 175 3.60 -11.00 -7.61
C ILE A 175 4.79 -10.67 -8.49
N LYS A 176 5.54 -11.67 -8.96
CA LYS A 176 6.76 -11.52 -9.78
C LYS A 176 6.52 -10.71 -11.05
N GLU A 177 5.38 -10.90 -11.72
CA GLU A 177 5.03 -10.13 -12.93
C GLU A 177 4.89 -8.61 -12.70
N LYS A 178 4.62 -8.18 -11.47
CA LYS A 178 4.29 -6.79 -11.14
C LYS A 178 5.18 -6.21 -10.03
N PHE A 179 6.23 -6.93 -9.65
CA PHE A 179 7.13 -6.56 -8.57
C PHE A 179 8.09 -5.43 -9.00
#